data_AF-A0A080WLI2-F1
#
_entry.id   AF-A0A080WLI2-F1
#
_cell.length_a   1.000
_cell.length_b   1.000
_cell.length_c   1.000
_cell.angle_alpha   90.00
_cell.angle_beta   90.00
_cell.angle_gamma   90.00
#
_symmetry.space_group_name_H-M   'P 1'
#
loop_
_entity.id
_entity.type
_entity.pdbx_description
1 polymer ?
#
loop_
_entity_poly.entity_id
_entity_poly.type
_entity_poly.pdbx_seq_one_letter_code
_entity_poly.pdbx_strand_id
1 'polypeptide(L)'
;MLIINYRPYRKTTTPIHFNICGTDLFLINSPEIVKKIANKPHIFTEGALRGDFALKVLDLPKSAAQVLGNDNSGSALRPLPGSSLPPERRIVRMQHETTFNLLTSPSGIHMFVLQFTNFMEKLILSNGIGEQWVELPDLFHFIQNLTSTAMMNALCGPRLVGMNSDFVNEFWTFDLNIHYLNLGIARLFRPEGVNARDRCIKALIEWKKNAIQDSVDKDYPESLLWDETWGFKIMRDRDDMYSRFPEYCNDQARAGADLGILWA
;
A
#
# COMPACT_ATOMS: atom_id res chain seq x y z
N MET A 1 5.25 12.84 -43.70
CA MET A 1 4.85 11.64 -42.95
C MET A 1 6.12 10.95 -42.48
N LEU A 2 6.57 11.24 -41.26
CA LEU A 2 7.76 10.62 -40.67
C LEU A 2 7.37 9.25 -40.12
N ILE A 3 7.73 8.20 -40.85
CA ILE A 3 7.61 6.82 -40.36
C ILE A 3 8.71 6.63 -39.32
N ILE A 4 8.36 6.77 -38.04
CA ILE A 4 9.22 6.36 -36.93
C ILE A 4 9.24 4.83 -36.97
N ASN A 5 10.30 4.27 -37.55
CA ASN A 5 10.61 2.85 -37.45
C ASN A 5 10.89 2.51 -35.97
N TYR A 6 9.87 2.03 -35.26
CA TYR A 6 10.02 1.49 -33.92
C TYR A 6 10.83 0.20 -34.02
N ARG A 7 12.16 0.31 -33.88
CA ARG A 7 12.99 -0.89 -33.67
C ARG A 7 12.63 -1.44 -32.29
N PRO A 8 12.24 -2.71 -32.15
CA PRO A 8 12.03 -3.30 -30.84
C PRO A 8 13.31 -3.11 -30.03
N TYR A 9 13.15 -2.60 -28.80
CA TYR A 9 14.23 -2.32 -27.86
C TYR A 9 15.17 -3.52 -27.84
N ARG A 10 16.41 -3.32 -28.32
CA ARG A 10 17.43 -4.37 -28.29
C ARG A 10 17.62 -4.76 -26.83
N LYS A 11 17.45 -6.04 -26.49
CA LYS A 11 17.87 -6.60 -25.20
C LYS A 11 19.35 -6.27 -25.02
N THR A 12 19.67 -5.19 -24.31
CA THR A 12 21.07 -4.88 -24.01
C THR A 12 21.50 -5.88 -22.95
N THR A 13 22.58 -6.61 -23.22
CA THR A 13 23.17 -7.51 -22.21
C THR A 13 23.96 -6.72 -21.17
N THR A 14 24.19 -5.43 -21.41
CA THR A 14 24.92 -4.51 -20.54
C THR A 14 23.94 -3.58 -19.83
N PRO A 15 24.08 -3.39 -18.50
CA PRO A 15 23.35 -2.35 -17.77
C PRO A 15 23.60 -0.97 -18.39
N ILE A 16 22.55 -0.16 -18.48
CA ILE A 16 22.65 1.23 -18.96
C ILE A 16 22.72 2.13 -17.74
N HIS A 17 23.83 2.86 -17.59
CA HIS A 17 23.99 3.88 -16.56
C HIS A 17 23.55 5.25 -17.10
N PHE A 18 22.77 5.97 -16.32
CA PHE A 18 22.36 7.34 -16.61
C PHE A 18 22.13 8.09 -15.30
N ASN A 19 22.28 9.41 -15.35
CA ASN A 19 22.08 10.27 -14.20
C ASN A 19 20.77 11.05 -14.36
N ILE A 20 19.88 11.00 -13.37
CA ILE A 20 18.67 11.83 -13.32
C ILE A 20 18.75 12.68 -12.05
N CYS A 21 18.79 14.00 -12.23
CA CYS A 21 18.79 14.98 -11.14
C CYS A 21 19.87 14.69 -10.07
N GLY A 22 21.08 14.30 -10.49
CA GLY A 22 22.18 13.98 -9.58
C GLY A 22 22.14 12.57 -9.00
N THR A 23 21.13 11.76 -9.34
CA THR A 23 21.03 10.35 -8.93
C THR A 23 21.50 9.44 -10.04
N ASP A 24 22.48 8.57 -9.75
CA ASP A 24 22.93 7.54 -10.67
C ASP A 24 21.95 6.36 -10.69
N LEU A 25 21.47 6.04 -11.88
CA LEU A 25 20.51 4.98 -12.14
C LEU A 25 21.10 3.97 -13.12
N PHE A 26 20.85 2.70 -12.85
CA PHE A 26 21.26 1.58 -13.70
C PHE A 26 20.02 0.84 -14.19
N LEU A 27 19.72 0.95 -15.48
CA LEU A 27 18.66 0.15 -16.11
C LEU A 27 19.23 -1.23 -16.46
N ILE A 28 18.67 -2.26 -15.81
CA ILE A 28 19.01 -3.66 -16.02
C ILE A 28 17.85 -4.33 -16.76
N ASN A 29 18.07 -4.70 -18.02
CA ASN A 29 17.07 -5.33 -18.90
C ASN A 29 17.51 -6.72 -19.42
N SER A 30 18.68 -7.23 -18.99
CA SER A 30 19.13 -8.59 -19.31
C SER A 30 18.44 -9.60 -18.38
N PRO A 31 17.69 -10.59 -18.93
CA PRO A 31 17.07 -11.64 -18.13
C PRO A 31 18.08 -12.42 -17.28
N GLU A 32 19.30 -12.62 -17.78
CA GLU A 32 20.38 -13.34 -17.10
C GLU A 32 20.87 -12.56 -15.88
N ILE A 33 21.06 -11.25 -16.01
CA ILE A 33 21.45 -10.38 -14.89
C ILE A 33 20.31 -10.28 -13.87
N VAL A 34 19.07 -10.07 -14.33
CA VAL A 34 17.88 -10.05 -13.47
C VAL A 34 17.76 -11.34 -12.67
N LYS A 35 17.92 -12.51 -13.30
CA LYS A 35 17.89 -13.81 -12.59
C LYS A 35 19.01 -13.94 -11.55
N LYS A 36 20.21 -13.43 -11.83
CA LYS A 36 21.32 -13.44 -10.85
C LYS A 36 21.04 -12.53 -9.65
N ILE A 37 20.42 -11.37 -9.90
CA ILE A 37 20.06 -10.38 -8.88
C ILE A 37 18.90 -10.85 -8.01
N ALA A 38 17.82 -11.36 -8.63
CA ALA A 38 16.63 -11.82 -7.92
C ALA A 38 16.93 -12.91 -6.89
N ASN A 39 17.96 -13.74 -7.13
CA ASN A 39 18.39 -14.80 -6.22
C ASN A 39 19.41 -14.33 -5.15
N LYS A 40 19.75 -13.04 -5.11
CA LYS A 40 20.69 -12.46 -4.14
C LYS A 40 20.11 -11.19 -3.48
N PRO A 41 19.01 -11.33 -2.71
CA PRO A 41 18.32 -10.17 -2.12
C PRO A 41 19.17 -9.39 -1.12
N HIS A 42 20.25 -9.99 -0.59
CA HIS A 42 21.16 -9.35 0.36
C HIS A 42 22.10 -8.30 -0.26
N ILE A 43 22.13 -8.16 -1.59
CA ILE A 43 23.00 -7.19 -2.29
C ILE A 43 22.27 -5.84 -2.48
N PHE A 44 20.94 -5.84 -2.50
CA PHE A 44 20.14 -4.65 -2.72
C PHE A 44 19.48 -4.22 -1.41
N THR A 45 19.67 -2.96 -1.05
CA THR A 45 18.93 -2.34 0.05
C THR A 45 17.93 -1.37 -0.52
N GLU A 46 16.69 -1.52 -0.12
CA GLU A 46 15.58 -0.68 -0.57
C GLU A 46 15.08 0.27 0.53
N GLY A 47 15.78 0.31 1.68
CA GLY A 47 15.44 1.13 2.85
C GLY A 47 15.28 2.61 2.49
N ALA A 48 16.30 3.24 1.91
CA ALA A 48 16.24 4.66 1.52
C ALA A 48 15.05 4.97 0.60
N LEU A 49 14.77 4.10 -0.38
CA LEU A 49 13.61 4.26 -1.28
C LEU A 49 12.28 4.13 -0.52
N ARG A 50 12.16 3.17 0.40
CA ARG A 50 10.97 3.02 1.26
C ARG A 50 10.77 4.23 2.16
N GLY A 51 11.84 4.73 2.78
CA GLY A 51 11.78 5.92 3.64
C GLY A 51 11.35 7.16 2.87
N ASP A 52 11.91 7.37 1.68
CA ASP A 52 11.53 8.48 0.80
C ASP A 52 10.08 8.39 0.34
N PHE A 53 9.62 7.20 -0.07
CA PHE A 53 8.23 6.98 -0.45
C PHE A 53 7.29 7.23 0.73
N ALA A 54 7.61 6.70 1.92
CA ALA A 54 6.83 6.91 3.12
C ALA A 54 6.73 8.40 3.49
N LEU A 55 7.83 9.15 3.38
CA LEU A 55 7.86 10.58 3.66
C LEU A 55 7.05 11.39 2.63
N LYS A 56 7.28 11.16 1.34
CA LYS A 56 6.77 12.02 0.27
C LYS A 56 5.37 11.65 -0.18
N VAL A 57 5.11 10.35 -0.34
CA VAL A 57 3.87 9.82 -0.91
C VAL A 57 2.83 9.55 0.16
N LEU A 58 3.24 8.95 1.28
CA LEU A 58 2.32 8.56 2.36
C LEU A 58 2.23 9.60 3.49
N ASP A 59 2.98 10.70 3.38
CA ASP A 59 3.01 11.80 4.34
C ASP A 59 3.32 11.36 5.78
N LEU A 60 4.14 10.33 5.94
CA LEU A 60 4.61 9.93 7.27
C LEU A 60 5.48 11.03 7.86
N PRO A 61 5.38 11.28 9.18
CA PRO A 61 6.34 12.12 9.88
C PRO A 61 7.77 11.65 9.62
N LYS A 62 8.71 12.59 9.51
CA LYS A 62 10.11 12.30 9.20
C LYS A 62 10.72 11.22 10.11
N SER A 63 10.40 11.23 11.40
CA SER A 63 10.84 10.21 12.35
C SER A 63 10.36 8.80 11.98
N ALA A 64 9.09 8.64 11.64
CA ALA A 64 8.51 7.35 11.22
C ALA A 64 9.08 6.89 9.87
N ALA A 65 9.18 7.79 8.90
CA ALA A 65 9.80 7.50 7.61
C ALA A 65 11.27 7.07 7.74
N GLN A 66 12.02 7.66 8.69
CA GLN A 66 13.40 7.26 8.99
C GLN A 66 13.50 5.86 9.61
N VAL A 67 12.50 5.39 10.36
CA VAL A 67 12.49 4.00 10.86
C VAL A 67 12.49 3.02 9.68
N LEU A 68 11.67 3.26 8.66
CA LEU A 68 11.66 2.47 7.42
C LEU A 68 12.94 2.68 6.60
N GLY A 69 13.37 3.93 6.48
CA GLY A 69 14.55 4.34 5.71
C GLY A 69 15.85 3.70 6.19
N ASN A 70 15.98 3.56 7.51
CA ASN A 70 17.17 3.09 8.19
C ASN A 70 17.13 1.59 8.52
N ASP A 71 16.02 0.88 8.23
CA ASP A 71 15.97 -0.57 8.42
C ASP A 71 16.89 -1.26 7.40
N ASN A 72 18.08 -1.64 7.89
CA ASN A 72 19.07 -2.40 7.14
C ASN A 72 19.02 -3.90 7.42
N SER A 73 17.99 -4.38 8.12
CA SER A 73 17.86 -5.78 8.56
C SER A 73 17.07 -6.65 7.57
N GLY A 74 16.18 -6.04 6.77
CA GLY A 74 15.38 -6.71 5.74
C GLY A 74 14.22 -7.58 6.28
N SER A 75 13.43 -8.14 5.36
CA SER A 75 12.18 -8.87 5.65
C SER A 75 12.36 -10.34 6.07
N ALA A 76 13.54 -10.92 5.88
CA ALA A 76 13.80 -12.33 6.16
C ALA A 76 13.94 -12.63 7.66
N LEU A 77 13.74 -13.88 8.08
CA LEU A 77 13.90 -14.29 9.49
C LEU A 77 15.27 -13.91 10.05
N ARG A 78 16.35 -14.21 9.30
CA ARG A 78 17.71 -13.77 9.64
C ARG A 78 17.95 -12.36 9.10
N PRO A 79 18.49 -11.44 9.91
CA PRO A 79 18.82 -10.10 9.44
C PRO A 79 19.92 -10.15 8.37
N LEU A 80 19.94 -9.14 7.50
CA LEU A 80 21.01 -8.97 6.51
C LEU A 80 22.38 -8.86 7.19
N PRO A 81 23.46 -9.36 6.55
CA PRO A 81 24.82 -9.22 7.08
C PRO A 81 25.17 -7.76 7.37
N GLY A 82 25.71 -7.50 8.56
CA GLY A 82 26.11 -6.16 8.99
C GLY A 82 25.00 -5.33 9.65
N SER A 83 23.75 -5.82 9.69
CA SER A 83 22.71 -5.18 10.50
C SER A 83 22.96 -5.41 12.00
N SER A 84 22.89 -4.32 12.77
CA SER A 84 22.94 -4.33 14.24
C SER A 84 21.58 -4.03 14.87
N LEU A 85 20.50 -3.98 14.07
CA LEU A 85 19.17 -3.67 14.58
C LEU A 85 18.67 -4.81 15.46
N PRO A 86 18.19 -4.50 16.69
CA PRO A 86 17.63 -5.52 17.55
C PRO A 86 16.28 -6.00 16.99
N PRO A 87 15.83 -7.24 17.30
CA PRO A 87 14.63 -7.84 16.71
C PRO A 87 13.38 -6.95 16.74
N GLU A 88 13.17 -6.22 17.83
CA GLU A 88 12.04 -5.33 18.08
C GLU A 88 12.07 -4.03 17.25
N ARG A 89 13.17 -3.74 16.54
CA ARG A 89 13.31 -2.57 15.66
C ARG A 89 13.36 -2.92 14.17
N ARG A 90 13.16 -4.19 13.83
CA ARG A 90 13.14 -4.69 12.44
C ARG A 90 11.77 -4.49 11.79
N ILE A 91 11.38 -3.24 11.55
CA ILE A 91 10.05 -2.89 11.06
C ILE A 91 9.68 -3.59 9.74
N VAL A 92 10.63 -3.76 8.82
CA VAL A 92 10.38 -4.41 7.52
C VAL A 92 10.09 -5.90 7.72
N ARG A 93 10.77 -6.54 8.68
CA ARG A 93 10.50 -7.92 9.08
C ARG A 93 9.12 -8.07 9.68
N MET A 94 8.74 -7.14 10.56
CA MET A 94 7.43 -7.15 11.21
C MET A 94 6.31 -6.92 10.21
N GLN A 95 6.46 -5.97 9.27
CA GLN A 95 5.50 -5.76 8.18
C GLN A 95 5.32 -7.02 7.32
N HIS A 96 6.42 -7.71 6.99
CA HIS A 96 6.35 -8.99 6.27
C HIS A 96 5.57 -10.04 7.07
N GLU A 97 5.75 -10.07 8.39
CA GLU A 97 5.07 -10.98 9.31
C GLU A 97 3.57 -10.71 9.43
N THR A 98 3.18 -9.45 9.68
CA THR A 98 1.79 -9.05 9.91
C THR A 98 0.97 -9.00 8.63
N THR A 99 1.61 -8.84 7.47
CA THR A 99 0.92 -8.62 6.19
C THR A 99 1.16 -9.77 5.22
N PHE A 100 2.41 -9.97 4.80
CA PHE A 100 2.70 -10.91 3.71
C PHE A 100 2.45 -12.36 4.12
N ASN A 101 2.90 -12.78 5.31
CA ASN A 101 2.66 -14.14 5.79
C ASN A 101 1.16 -14.44 5.90
N LEU A 102 0.36 -13.47 6.33
CA LEU A 102 -1.08 -13.66 6.45
C LEU A 102 -1.74 -13.75 5.07
N LEU A 103 -1.44 -12.83 4.14
CA LEU A 103 -1.95 -12.86 2.75
C LEU A 103 -1.54 -14.12 1.98
N THR A 104 -0.41 -14.73 2.31
CA THR A 104 0.09 -15.94 1.63
C THR A 104 -0.27 -17.24 2.35
N SER A 105 -0.81 -17.16 3.56
CA SER A 105 -1.33 -18.32 4.27
C SER A 105 -2.62 -18.85 3.60
N PRO A 106 -2.87 -20.17 3.58
CA PRO A 106 -4.09 -20.73 2.98
C PRO A 106 -5.37 -20.15 3.57
N SER A 107 -5.43 -19.95 4.89
CA SER A 107 -6.60 -19.41 5.58
C SER A 107 -6.76 -17.90 5.36
N GLY A 108 -5.66 -17.14 5.36
CA GLY A 108 -5.68 -15.70 5.14
C GLY A 108 -6.09 -15.33 3.71
N ILE A 109 -5.50 -15.95 2.68
CA ILE A 109 -5.92 -15.68 1.29
C ILE A 109 -7.38 -16.08 1.06
N HIS A 110 -7.79 -17.23 1.60
CA HIS A 110 -9.16 -17.72 1.48
C HIS A 110 -10.15 -16.72 2.10
N MET A 111 -9.88 -16.26 3.32
CA MET A 111 -10.74 -15.29 4.01
C MET A 111 -10.80 -13.96 3.24
N PHE A 112 -9.67 -13.45 2.75
CA PHE A 112 -9.64 -12.20 1.98
C PHE A 112 -10.48 -12.31 0.69
N VAL A 113 -10.27 -13.37 -0.10
CA VAL A 113 -11.02 -13.61 -1.34
C VAL A 113 -12.52 -13.80 -1.07
N LEU A 114 -12.87 -14.51 0.01
CA LEU A 114 -14.26 -14.67 0.42
C LEU A 114 -14.93 -13.31 0.69
N GLN A 115 -14.29 -12.45 1.48
CA GLN A 115 -14.86 -11.14 1.82
C GLN A 115 -14.91 -10.21 0.62
N PHE A 116 -13.86 -10.18 -0.20
CA PHE A 116 -13.86 -9.45 -1.47
C PHE A 116 -15.02 -9.88 -2.37
N THR A 117 -15.24 -11.19 -2.54
CA THR A 117 -16.33 -11.73 -3.36
C THR A 117 -17.70 -11.37 -2.79
N ASN A 118 -17.88 -11.49 -1.47
CA ASN A 118 -19.13 -11.11 -0.81
C ASN A 118 -19.45 -9.61 -1.00
N PHE A 119 -18.47 -8.73 -0.89
CA PHE A 119 -18.68 -7.30 -1.13
C PHE A 119 -18.90 -7.00 -2.62
N MET A 120 -18.18 -7.65 -3.53
CA MET A 120 -18.42 -7.54 -4.97
C MET A 120 -19.85 -7.93 -5.33
N GLU A 121 -20.33 -9.07 -4.84
CA GLU A 121 -21.70 -9.55 -5.10
C GLU A 121 -22.74 -8.55 -4.58
N LYS A 122 -22.58 -8.10 -3.33
CA LYS A 122 -23.47 -7.08 -2.75
C LYS A 122 -23.49 -5.80 -3.57
N LEU A 123 -22.33 -5.30 -3.99
CA LEU A 123 -22.22 -4.08 -4.78
C LEU A 123 -22.87 -4.23 -6.16
N ILE A 124 -22.62 -5.36 -6.85
CA ILE A 124 -23.24 -5.66 -8.15
C ILE A 124 -24.77 -5.73 -8.02
N LEU A 125 -25.30 -6.44 -7.01
CA LEU A 125 -26.74 -6.55 -6.81
C LEU A 125 -27.40 -5.22 -6.39
N SER A 126 -26.62 -4.32 -5.76
CA SER A 126 -27.11 -3.02 -5.29
C SER A 126 -26.93 -1.86 -6.28
N ASN A 127 -26.31 -2.10 -7.45
CA ASN A 127 -25.93 -1.04 -8.39
C ASN A 127 -27.11 -0.42 -9.18
N GLY A 128 -28.34 -0.90 -8.95
CA GLY A 128 -29.55 -0.39 -9.59
C GLY A 128 -29.74 -0.80 -11.05
N ILE A 129 -28.85 -1.65 -11.60
CA ILE A 129 -29.01 -2.24 -12.93
C ILE A 129 -30.00 -3.39 -12.80
N GLY A 130 -31.22 -3.16 -13.31
CA GLY A 130 -32.27 -4.17 -13.37
C GLY A 130 -32.10 -5.12 -14.56
N GLU A 131 -33.21 -5.63 -15.09
CA GLU A 131 -33.20 -6.59 -16.20
C GLU A 131 -32.98 -5.95 -17.58
N GLN A 132 -33.09 -4.62 -17.68
CA GLN A 132 -32.97 -3.89 -18.94
C GLN A 132 -31.53 -3.46 -19.19
N TRP A 133 -31.13 -3.43 -20.47
CA TRP A 133 -29.83 -2.90 -20.87
C TRP A 133 -29.69 -1.42 -20.47
N VAL A 134 -28.58 -1.09 -19.82
CA VAL A 134 -28.21 0.27 -19.42
C VAL A 134 -26.89 0.64 -20.07
N GLU A 135 -26.80 1.85 -20.62
CA GLU A 135 -25.53 2.42 -21.08
C GLU A 135 -24.89 3.23 -19.96
N LEU A 136 -23.63 2.93 -19.65
CA LEU A 136 -22.81 3.67 -18.70
C LEU A 136 -21.74 4.48 -19.47
N PRO A 137 -21.38 5.68 -18.99
CA PRO A 137 -20.46 6.55 -19.71
C PRO A 137 -19.01 6.05 -19.73
N ASP A 138 -18.61 5.25 -18.73
CA ASP A 138 -17.25 4.76 -18.57
C ASP A 138 -17.23 3.38 -17.89
N LEU A 139 -16.96 2.33 -18.68
CA LEU A 139 -16.85 0.95 -18.19
C LEU A 139 -15.66 0.77 -17.24
N PHE A 140 -14.53 1.45 -17.50
CA PHE A 140 -13.35 1.33 -16.68
C PHE A 140 -13.59 1.94 -15.30
N HIS A 141 -14.14 3.16 -15.25
CA HIS A 141 -14.52 3.79 -13.98
C HIS A 141 -15.53 2.94 -13.20
N PHE A 142 -16.53 2.34 -13.88
CA PHE A 142 -17.50 1.46 -13.24
C PHE A 142 -16.85 0.23 -12.58
N ILE A 143 -16.01 -0.52 -13.32
CA ILE A 143 -15.31 -1.70 -12.80
C ILE A 143 -14.31 -1.30 -11.71
N GLN A 144 -13.58 -0.20 -11.91
CA GLN A 144 -12.63 0.35 -10.96
C GLN A 144 -13.31 0.66 -9.63
N ASN A 145 -14.44 1.37 -9.65
CA ASN A 145 -15.16 1.76 -8.44
C ASN A 145 -15.71 0.53 -7.69
N LEU A 146 -16.34 -0.42 -8.40
CA LEU A 146 -16.83 -1.66 -7.81
C LEU A 146 -15.72 -2.47 -7.14
N THR A 147 -14.64 -2.73 -7.89
CA THR A 147 -13.53 -3.57 -7.43
C THR A 147 -12.79 -2.93 -6.25
N SER A 148 -12.55 -1.61 -6.33
CA SER A 148 -11.85 -0.88 -5.26
C SER A 148 -12.68 -0.81 -4.00
N THR A 149 -13.98 -0.54 -4.12
CA THR A 149 -14.91 -0.52 -2.98
C THR A 149 -14.96 -1.88 -2.30
N ALA A 150 -15.07 -2.96 -3.07
CA ALA A 150 -15.07 -4.31 -2.52
C ALA A 150 -13.75 -4.66 -1.83
N MET A 151 -12.61 -4.31 -2.44
CA MET A 151 -11.28 -4.53 -1.88
C MET A 151 -11.07 -3.76 -0.56
N MET A 152 -11.41 -2.46 -0.54
CA MET A 152 -11.29 -1.62 0.65
C MET A 152 -12.20 -2.10 1.78
N ASN A 153 -13.42 -2.54 1.46
CA ASN A 153 -14.31 -3.13 2.46
C ASN A 153 -13.83 -4.49 2.96
N ALA A 154 -13.19 -5.30 2.10
CA ALA A 154 -12.57 -6.55 2.51
C ALA A 154 -11.38 -6.31 3.44
N LEU A 155 -10.54 -5.31 3.14
CA LEU A 155 -9.37 -4.95 3.95
C LEU A 155 -9.71 -4.25 5.27
N CYS A 156 -10.50 -3.17 5.22
CA CYS A 156 -10.77 -2.29 6.36
C CYS A 156 -12.16 -2.47 7.00
N GLY A 157 -12.95 -3.41 6.48
CA GLY A 157 -14.36 -3.52 6.85
C GLY A 157 -15.21 -2.46 6.14
N PRO A 158 -16.55 -2.55 6.22
CA PRO A 158 -17.45 -1.66 5.49
C PRO A 158 -17.45 -0.21 5.99
N ARG A 159 -16.84 0.04 7.15
CA ARG A 159 -16.93 1.32 7.86
C ARG A 159 -16.11 2.44 7.22
N LEU A 160 -14.93 2.14 6.68
CA LEU A 160 -14.07 3.17 6.06
C LEU A 160 -14.82 3.89 4.93
N VAL A 161 -15.35 3.13 3.96
CA VAL A 161 -16.12 3.66 2.84
C VAL A 161 -17.50 4.15 3.29
N GLY A 162 -18.14 3.46 4.24
CA GLY A 162 -19.45 3.87 4.76
C GLY A 162 -19.44 5.23 5.45
N MET A 163 -18.35 5.57 6.15
CA MET A 163 -18.17 6.88 6.80
C MET A 163 -17.64 7.95 5.85
N ASN A 164 -16.96 7.54 4.78
CA ASN A 164 -16.31 8.43 3.82
C ASN A 164 -16.68 7.98 2.40
N SER A 165 -17.87 8.36 1.94
CA SER A 165 -18.41 7.93 0.63
C SER A 165 -17.52 8.30 -0.55
N ASP A 166 -16.76 9.39 -0.44
CA ASP A 166 -15.84 9.85 -1.48
C ASP A 166 -14.46 9.19 -1.40
N PHE A 167 -14.18 8.38 -0.38
CA PHE A 167 -12.85 7.81 -0.13
C PHE A 167 -12.26 7.09 -1.35
N VAL A 168 -13.06 6.32 -2.06
CA VAL A 168 -12.61 5.56 -3.24
C VAL A 168 -12.17 6.53 -4.37
N ASN A 169 -12.93 7.60 -4.61
CA ASN A 169 -12.59 8.60 -5.63
C ASN A 169 -11.34 9.39 -5.23
N GLU A 170 -11.21 9.73 -3.95
CA GLU A 170 -10.03 10.40 -3.40
C GLU A 170 -8.79 9.51 -3.50
N PHE A 171 -8.93 8.22 -3.22
CA PHE A 171 -7.85 7.24 -3.34
C PHE A 171 -7.34 7.16 -4.79
N TRP A 172 -8.23 7.11 -5.78
CA TRP A 172 -7.82 7.10 -7.19
C TRP A 172 -7.22 8.43 -7.66
N THR A 173 -7.71 9.56 -7.14
CA THR A 173 -7.08 10.87 -7.39
C THR A 173 -5.66 10.92 -6.79
N PHE A 174 -5.46 10.33 -5.62
CA PHE A 174 -4.16 10.15 -5.01
C PHE A 174 -3.26 9.24 -5.86
N ASP A 175 -3.73 8.06 -6.24
CA ASP A 175 -2.98 7.06 -7.04
C ASP A 175 -2.47 7.65 -8.36
N LEU A 176 -3.34 8.34 -9.09
CA LEU A 176 -3.01 9.03 -10.34
C LEU A 176 -1.95 10.13 -10.19
N ASN A 177 -1.62 10.53 -8.95
CA ASN A 177 -0.65 11.57 -8.65
C ASN A 177 0.59 11.08 -7.89
N ILE A 178 0.72 9.77 -7.61
CA ILE A 178 1.84 9.23 -6.81
C ILE A 178 3.20 9.56 -7.40
N HIS A 179 3.37 9.54 -8.72
CA HIS A 179 4.65 9.89 -9.35
C HIS A 179 5.04 11.34 -9.08
N TYR A 180 4.09 12.28 -9.07
CA TYR A 180 4.36 13.67 -8.73
C TYR A 180 4.72 13.84 -7.25
N LEU A 181 4.00 13.14 -6.37
CA LEU A 181 4.30 13.13 -4.93
C LEU A 181 5.70 12.56 -4.67
N ASN A 182 6.04 11.43 -5.31
CA ASN A 182 7.32 10.76 -5.14
C ASN A 182 8.50 11.60 -5.64
N LEU A 183 8.29 12.38 -6.71
CA LEU A 183 9.27 13.36 -7.20
C LEU A 183 9.41 14.59 -6.28
N GLY A 184 8.55 14.73 -5.26
CA GLY A 184 8.56 15.88 -4.36
C GLY A 184 8.09 17.17 -5.03
N ILE A 185 7.23 17.07 -6.05
CA ILE A 185 6.66 18.25 -6.72
C ILE A 185 5.88 19.07 -5.69
N ALA A 186 6.18 20.37 -5.60
CA ALA A 186 5.56 21.25 -4.62
C ALA A 186 4.03 21.30 -4.79
N ARG A 187 3.30 21.37 -3.66
CA ARG A 187 1.83 21.42 -3.61
C ARG A 187 1.22 22.45 -4.57
N LEU A 188 1.90 23.58 -4.82
CA LEU A 188 1.43 24.61 -5.75
C LEU A 188 1.21 24.10 -7.18
N PHE A 189 1.99 23.11 -7.63
CA PHE A 189 1.95 22.61 -9.01
C PHE A 189 1.02 21.39 -9.18
N ARG A 190 0.73 20.66 -8.09
CA ARG A 190 -0.16 19.49 -8.08
C ARG A 190 -1.01 19.48 -6.80
N PRO A 191 -1.84 20.52 -6.57
CA PRO A 191 -2.66 20.59 -5.36
C PRO A 191 -3.66 19.44 -5.27
N GLU A 192 -4.14 18.92 -6.40
CA GLU A 192 -5.12 17.83 -6.49
C GLU A 192 -4.61 16.55 -5.82
N GLY A 193 -3.39 16.09 -6.14
CA GLY A 193 -2.82 14.87 -5.58
C GLY A 193 -2.52 14.99 -4.09
N VAL A 194 -2.00 16.15 -3.65
CA VAL A 194 -1.75 16.41 -2.23
C VAL A 194 -3.05 16.46 -1.44
N ASN A 195 -4.07 17.17 -1.94
CA ASN A 195 -5.36 17.27 -1.27
C ASN A 195 -6.06 15.92 -1.17
N ALA A 196 -6.00 15.11 -2.23
CA ALA A 196 -6.58 13.78 -2.25
C ALA A 196 -5.89 12.84 -1.23
N ARG A 197 -4.55 12.83 -1.21
CA ARG A 197 -3.77 12.13 -0.18
C ARG A 197 -4.18 12.56 1.23
N ASP A 198 -4.22 13.86 1.50
CA ASP A 198 -4.56 14.41 2.82
C ASP A 198 -5.99 13.98 3.24
N ARG A 199 -6.95 13.92 2.31
CA ARG A 199 -8.31 13.43 2.55
C ARG A 199 -8.35 11.92 2.84
N CYS A 200 -7.60 11.11 2.09
CA CYS A 200 -7.47 9.67 2.34
C CYS A 200 -6.90 9.41 3.74
N ILE A 201 -5.83 10.11 4.11
CA ILE A 201 -5.22 9.98 5.44
C ILE A 201 -6.21 10.38 6.52
N LYS A 202 -6.93 11.50 6.36
CA LYS A 202 -7.97 11.93 7.31
C LYS A 202 -9.05 10.86 7.51
N ALA A 203 -9.56 10.28 6.42
CA ALA A 203 -10.56 9.21 6.48
C ALA A 203 -10.04 7.98 7.21
N LEU A 204 -8.78 7.59 6.99
CA LEU A 204 -8.13 6.47 7.68
C LEU A 204 -7.90 6.75 9.17
N ILE A 205 -7.54 7.99 9.54
CA ILE A 205 -7.44 8.40 10.95
C ILE A 205 -8.80 8.23 11.64
N GLU A 206 -9.86 8.73 11.01
CA GLU A 206 -11.21 8.64 11.56
C GLU A 206 -11.68 7.19 11.70
N TRP A 207 -11.55 6.40 10.64
CA TRP A 207 -11.89 4.97 10.66
C TRP A 207 -11.14 4.22 11.77
N LYS A 208 -9.81 4.41 11.86
CA LYS A 208 -8.98 3.71 12.85
C LYS A 208 -9.34 4.10 14.28
N LYS A 209 -9.62 5.38 14.55
CA LYS A 209 -10.07 5.81 15.88
C LYS A 209 -11.35 5.11 16.31
N ASN A 210 -12.32 5.02 15.40
CA ASN A 210 -13.56 4.29 15.66
C ASN A 210 -13.30 2.79 15.85
N ALA A 211 -12.40 2.19 15.06
CA ALA A 211 -12.04 0.78 15.22
C ALA A 211 -11.39 0.51 16.58
N ILE A 212 -10.45 1.34 17.02
CA ILE A 212 -9.82 1.23 18.35
C ILE A 212 -10.86 1.40 19.47
N GLN A 213 -11.70 2.43 19.38
CA GLN A 213 -12.72 2.71 20.40
C GLN A 213 -13.72 1.56 20.56
N ASP A 214 -14.12 0.94 19.45
CA ASP A 214 -15.06 -0.18 19.44
C ASP A 214 -14.40 -1.52 19.86
N SER A 215 -13.08 -1.55 20.00
CA SER A 215 -12.31 -2.74 20.34
C SER A 215 -11.85 -2.80 21.79
N VAL A 216 -12.03 -1.74 22.59
CA VAL A 216 -11.50 -1.62 23.96
C VAL A 216 -11.84 -2.83 24.84
N ASP A 217 -13.07 -3.34 24.75
CA ASP A 217 -13.56 -4.45 25.57
C ASP A 217 -13.75 -5.76 24.78
N LYS A 218 -13.21 -5.85 23.56
CA LYS A 218 -13.37 -7.02 22.69
C LYS A 218 -12.13 -7.90 22.74
N ASP A 219 -12.36 -9.20 22.91
CA ASP A 219 -11.33 -10.21 22.68
C ASP A 219 -11.31 -10.59 21.19
N TYR A 220 -10.10 -10.62 20.62
CA TYR A 220 -9.86 -10.97 19.24
C TYR A 220 -9.01 -12.24 19.20
N PRO A 221 -9.63 -13.43 19.13
CA PRO A 221 -8.86 -14.66 19.11
C PRO A 221 -8.00 -14.71 17.85
N GLU A 222 -6.83 -15.35 17.93
CA GLU A 222 -5.87 -15.40 16.82
C GLU A 222 -6.47 -16.02 15.54
N SER A 223 -7.45 -16.91 15.69
CA SER A 223 -8.18 -17.52 14.58
C SER A 223 -9.17 -16.58 13.88
N LEU A 224 -9.48 -15.41 14.45
CA LEU A 224 -10.41 -14.44 13.86
C LEU A 224 -9.71 -13.61 12.79
N LEU A 225 -9.87 -14.05 11.54
CA LEU A 225 -9.21 -13.47 10.38
C LEU A 225 -9.93 -12.25 9.79
N TRP A 226 -11.22 -12.04 10.09
CA TRP A 226 -11.98 -10.89 9.59
C TRP A 226 -13.14 -10.53 10.53
N ASP A 227 -13.40 -9.23 10.71
CA ASP A 227 -14.57 -8.70 11.41
C ASP A 227 -15.00 -7.33 10.85
N GLU A 228 -16.21 -6.87 11.17
CA GLU A 228 -16.74 -5.61 10.63
C GLU A 228 -16.05 -4.33 11.18
N THR A 229 -15.33 -4.43 12.30
CA THR A 229 -14.68 -3.28 12.96
C THR A 229 -13.35 -2.98 12.29
N TRP A 230 -12.50 -4.00 12.15
CA TRP A 230 -11.15 -3.87 11.59
C TRP A 230 -11.06 -4.29 10.11
N GLY A 231 -12.03 -5.05 9.62
CA GLY A 231 -11.90 -5.77 8.36
C GLY A 231 -10.98 -6.97 8.52
N PHE A 232 -10.05 -7.11 7.58
CA PHE A 232 -9.10 -8.20 7.57
C PHE A 232 -8.08 -8.05 8.72
N LYS A 233 -7.73 -9.18 9.37
CA LYS A 233 -6.85 -9.23 10.56
C LYS A 233 -5.54 -8.46 10.39
N ILE A 234 -5.03 -8.34 9.16
CA ILE A 234 -3.85 -7.52 8.83
C ILE A 234 -3.98 -6.10 9.38
N MET A 235 -5.14 -5.48 9.30
CA MET A 235 -5.31 -4.09 9.73
C MET A 235 -5.15 -3.92 11.24
N ARG A 236 -5.69 -4.88 12.02
CA ARG A 236 -5.51 -4.92 13.48
C ARG A 236 -4.09 -5.28 13.87
N ASP A 237 -3.52 -6.32 13.27
CA ASP A 237 -2.16 -6.78 13.56
C ASP A 237 -1.11 -5.69 13.22
N ARG A 238 -1.34 -4.92 12.16
CA ARG A 238 -0.51 -3.77 11.80
C ARG A 238 -0.64 -2.64 12.80
N ASP A 239 -1.84 -2.34 13.28
CA ASP A 239 -2.01 -1.28 14.29
C ASP A 239 -1.28 -1.63 15.59
N ASP A 240 -1.44 -2.88 16.07
CA ASP A 240 -0.70 -3.38 17.23
C ASP A 240 0.82 -3.32 16.99
N MET A 241 1.29 -3.74 15.83
CA MET A 241 2.71 -3.69 15.46
C MET A 241 3.27 -2.26 15.45
N TYR A 242 2.58 -1.30 14.82
CA TYR A 242 3.01 0.09 14.80
C TYR A 242 2.93 0.76 16.19
N SER A 243 2.02 0.33 17.06
CA SER A 243 1.92 0.87 18.43
C SER A 243 3.20 0.66 19.26
N ARG A 244 4.03 -0.32 18.89
CA ARG A 244 5.32 -0.65 19.54
C ARG A 244 6.44 0.32 19.16
N PHE A 245 6.23 1.18 18.17
CA PHE A 245 7.21 2.16 17.71
C PHE A 245 6.83 3.56 18.21
N PRO A 246 7.66 4.23 19.04
CA PRO A 246 7.41 5.61 19.48
C PRO A 246 7.17 6.58 18.32
N GLU A 247 7.83 6.35 17.19
CA GLU A 247 7.71 7.17 15.98
C GLU A 247 6.33 7.07 15.30
N TYR A 248 5.58 6.01 15.59
CA TYR A 248 4.24 5.73 15.07
C TYR A 248 3.12 5.96 16.09
N CYS A 249 3.41 6.51 17.28
CA CYS A 249 2.36 6.77 18.27
C CYS A 249 1.30 7.77 17.80
N ASN A 250 1.61 8.63 16.83
CA ASN A 250 0.68 9.61 16.26
C ASN A 250 -0.21 9.01 15.15
N ASP A 251 -1.43 9.53 15.02
CA ASP A 251 -2.43 9.05 14.07
C ASP A 251 -1.97 9.16 12.61
N GLN A 252 -1.26 10.24 12.27
CA GLN A 252 -0.75 10.50 10.92
C GLN A 252 0.16 9.38 10.43
N ALA A 253 1.12 8.96 11.26
CA ALA A 253 2.08 7.91 10.90
C ALA A 253 1.40 6.57 10.61
N ARG A 254 0.43 6.18 11.45
CA ARG A 254 -0.32 4.92 11.28
C ARG A 254 -1.27 4.98 10.09
N ALA A 255 -2.01 6.07 9.93
CA ALA A 255 -2.91 6.24 8.80
C ALA A 255 -2.17 6.34 7.45
N GLY A 256 -1.03 7.03 7.39
CA GLY A 256 -0.17 7.03 6.20
C GLY A 256 0.35 5.63 5.87
N ALA A 257 0.73 4.84 6.88
CA ALA A 257 1.14 3.46 6.68
C ALA A 257 -0.01 2.54 6.23
N ASP A 258 -1.25 2.87 6.61
CA ASP A 258 -2.44 2.16 6.15
C ASP A 258 -2.85 2.56 4.73
N LEU A 259 -2.65 3.82 4.34
CA LEU A 259 -2.78 4.23 2.93
C LEU A 259 -1.78 3.45 2.05
N GLY A 260 -0.58 3.20 2.57
CA GLY A 260 0.42 2.37 1.91
C GLY A 260 0.00 0.92 1.69
N ILE A 261 -0.78 0.30 2.59
CA ILE A 261 -1.28 -1.07 2.37
C ILE A 261 -2.47 -1.11 1.42
N LEU A 262 -3.30 -0.06 1.37
CA LEU A 262 -4.38 0.03 0.39
C LEU A 262 -3.87 0.22 -1.04
N TRP A 263 -2.67 0.79 -1.20
CA TRP A 263 -2.03 1.00 -2.49
C TRP A 263 -1.20 -0.18 -3.00
N ALA A 264 -0.58 -0.95 -2.10
CA ALA A 264 0.37 -2.01 -2.44
C ALA A 264 -0.27 -3.26 -3.07
#